data_AF-A0A835HF66-F1
#
_entry.id   AF-A0A835HF66-F1
#
_cell.length_a   1.000
_cell.length_b   1.000
_cell.length_c   1.000
_cell.angle_alpha   90.00
_cell.angle_beta   90.00
_cell.angle_gamma   90.00
#
_symmetry.space_group_name_H-M   'P 1'
#
loop_
_entity.id
_entity.type
_entity.pdbx_description
1 polymer ?
#
loop_
_entity_poly.entity_id
_entity_poly.type
_entity_poly.pdbx_seq_one_letter_code
_entity_poly.pdbx_strand_id
1 'polypeptide(L)'
;MDEEYDVIILGTDVTKYLSFKAVDGSFVFNKGKVHKVPATDLKSPLMGLFEKRRARKFFIYVQDYKESEPQTHEGMDLTRVTTRQLIAKYGLDDNTVDFIGHALTLHRDDRYLDEPALDTVMRMKLYAESLARFQGGSPYIYPLYGLAELPQAFARLSAVYGGTYMLNKHECKVEFDEEGKVFGVIYEGETARCKKVVCDPSYLLNKVRKVGRVVRAICIMSHPIPNRNDSHSVQVILPQKQLGSRSDMYLFSAAQIHMLLLLRENSLPLFLRKQRHIIPKLN
;
A
#
# COMPACT_ATOMS: atom_id res chain seq x y z
N MET A 1 1.94 5.04 0.66
CA MET A 1 0.90 5.12 1.71
C MET A 1 -0.16 6.02 1.11
N ASP A 2 -1.44 5.66 1.14
CA ASP A 2 -2.47 6.55 0.59
C ASP A 2 -2.47 7.86 1.40
N GLU A 3 -2.58 9.00 0.72
CA GLU A 3 -2.58 10.36 1.29
C GLU A 3 -3.52 10.49 2.51
N GLU A 4 -4.62 9.74 2.47
CA GLU A 4 -5.63 9.66 3.54
C GLU A 4 -5.07 9.15 4.88
N TYR A 5 -4.11 8.22 4.87
CA TYR A 5 -3.52 7.70 6.12
C TYR A 5 -2.60 8.71 6.80
N ASP A 6 -1.79 9.45 6.03
CA ASP A 6 -0.97 10.53 6.59
C ASP A 6 -1.85 11.64 7.17
N VAL A 7 -2.96 11.97 6.49
CA VAL A 7 -3.95 12.94 6.99
C VAL A 7 -4.59 12.48 8.29
N ILE A 8 -4.93 11.19 8.43
CA ILE A 8 -5.47 10.66 9.69
C ILE A 8 -4.39 10.66 10.78
N ILE A 9 -3.18 10.20 10.48
CA ILE A 9 -2.09 10.08 11.45
C ILE A 9 -1.68 11.46 11.98
N LEU A 10 -1.53 12.44 11.08
CA LEU A 10 -1.20 13.82 11.45
C LEU A 10 -2.41 14.52 12.09
N GLY A 11 -3.60 14.36 11.53
CA GLY A 11 -4.82 15.05 11.99
C GLY A 11 -5.36 14.56 13.33
N THR A 12 -4.98 13.36 13.79
CA THR A 12 -5.36 12.82 15.10
C THR A 12 -4.29 12.99 16.18
N ASP A 13 -3.15 13.62 15.84
CA ASP A 13 -1.96 13.72 16.70
C ASP A 13 -1.47 12.38 17.25
N VAL A 14 -1.78 11.26 16.59
CA VAL A 14 -1.32 9.92 17.01
C VAL A 14 0.18 9.74 16.78
N THR A 15 0.80 10.60 15.96
CA THR A 15 2.26 10.65 15.71
C THR A 15 3.09 10.77 16.98
N LYS A 16 2.58 11.33 18.07
CA LYS A 16 3.28 11.38 19.36
C LYS A 16 3.59 10.00 19.95
N TYR A 17 2.92 8.95 19.47
CA TYR A 17 3.13 7.57 19.89
C TYR A 17 3.82 6.71 18.83
N LEU A 18 4.12 7.28 17.65
CA LEU A 18 4.64 6.53 16.51
C LEU A 18 5.95 7.15 16.03
N SER A 19 6.93 6.31 15.77
CA SER A 19 8.15 6.71 15.08
C SER A 19 8.24 5.98 13.76
N PHE A 20 8.47 6.72 12.68
CA PHE A 20 8.56 6.18 11.34
C PHE A 20 9.99 6.28 10.82
N LYS A 21 10.38 5.31 10.00
CA LYS A 21 11.60 5.36 9.21
C LYS A 21 11.25 5.27 7.73
N ALA A 22 11.94 6.05 6.90
CA ALA A 22 11.85 5.93 5.46
C ALA A 22 12.40 4.57 4.99
N VAL A 23 11.71 3.96 4.03
CA VAL A 23 12.16 2.72 3.38
C VAL A 23 13.23 3.09 2.36
N ASP A 24 14.34 2.34 2.34
CA ASP A 24 15.57 2.72 1.61
C ASP A 24 15.47 2.58 0.07
N GLY A 25 14.45 1.89 -0.44
CA GLY A 25 14.28 1.77 -1.87
C GLY A 25 12.99 1.11 -2.34
N SER A 26 12.56 1.54 -3.52
CA SER A 26 11.51 0.89 -4.31
C SER A 26 12.15 0.27 -5.55
N PHE A 27 11.79 -0.98 -5.84
CA PHE A 27 12.34 -1.75 -6.94
C PHE A 27 11.23 -2.45 -7.72
N VAL A 28 11.51 -2.74 -8.99
CA VAL A 28 10.62 -3.44 -9.90
C VAL A 28 11.36 -4.61 -10.55
N PHE A 29 10.69 -5.75 -10.68
CA PHE A 29 11.19 -6.90 -11.43
C PHE A 29 10.88 -6.71 -12.92
N ASN A 30 11.90 -6.82 -13.77
CA ASN A 30 11.77 -6.72 -15.22
C ASN A 30 12.78 -7.65 -15.88
N LYS A 31 12.33 -8.51 -16.81
CA LYS A 31 13.18 -9.42 -17.60
C LYS A 31 14.20 -10.20 -16.76
N GLY A 32 13.76 -10.79 -15.65
CA GLY A 32 14.60 -11.64 -14.79
C GLY A 32 15.49 -10.89 -13.79
N LYS A 33 15.45 -9.55 -13.77
CA LYS A 33 16.29 -8.73 -12.88
C LYS A 33 15.46 -7.73 -12.07
N VAL A 34 15.97 -7.38 -10.90
CA VAL A 34 15.39 -6.35 -10.04
C VAL A 34 16.09 -5.03 -10.32
N HIS A 35 15.31 -3.98 -10.58
CA HIS A 35 15.80 -2.65 -10.91
C HIS A 35 15.23 -1.62 -9.95
N LYS A 36 16.05 -0.64 -9.55
CA LYS A 36 15.56 0.48 -8.74
C LYS A 36 14.57 1.31 -9.55
N VAL A 37 13.42 1.60 -8.95
CA VAL A 37 12.42 2.52 -9.51
C VAL A 37 13.05 3.92 -9.48
N PRO A 38 13.15 4.62 -10.61
CA PRO A 38 13.73 5.96 -10.67
C PRO A 38 12.99 6.90 -9.73
N ALA A 39 13.74 7.60 -8.90
CA ALA A 39 13.20 8.60 -7.99
C ALA A 39 12.98 9.93 -8.74
N THR A 40 14.05 10.48 -9.29
CA THR A 40 14.05 11.80 -9.97
C THR A 40 14.96 11.82 -11.19
N ASP A 41 15.86 10.84 -11.31
CA ASP A 41 16.84 10.75 -12.38
C ASP A 41 16.57 9.51 -13.23
N LEU A 42 16.24 9.73 -14.51
CA LEU A 42 15.99 8.69 -15.51
C LEU A 42 17.26 7.90 -15.89
N LYS A 43 18.33 7.94 -15.09
CA LYS A 43 19.55 7.13 -15.28
C LYS A 43 19.31 5.61 -15.29
N SER A 44 18.13 5.15 -14.87
CA SER A 44 17.78 3.73 -14.85
C SER A 44 17.93 3.05 -16.22
N PRO A 45 18.39 1.78 -16.27
CA PRO A 45 18.45 0.98 -17.49
C PRO A 45 17.07 0.47 -17.95
N LEU A 46 15.98 0.82 -17.24
CA LEU A 46 14.61 0.38 -17.58
C LEU A 46 14.11 0.90 -18.93
N MET A 47 14.66 2.01 -19.43
CA MET A 47 14.23 2.66 -20.66
C MET A 47 15.42 2.95 -21.57
N GLY A 48 15.24 2.86 -22.89
CA GLY A 48 16.21 3.36 -23.87
C GLY A 48 16.26 4.89 -23.90
N LEU A 49 17.28 5.49 -24.52
CA LEU A 49 17.48 6.94 -24.52
C LEU A 49 16.29 7.73 -25.09
N PHE A 50 15.70 7.26 -26.20
CA PHE A 50 14.53 7.90 -26.82
C PHE A 50 13.28 7.76 -25.96
N GLU A 51 13.09 6.60 -25.35
CA GLU A 51 11.97 6.35 -24.45
C GLU A 51 12.06 7.24 -23.21
N LYS A 52 13.26 7.42 -22.63
CA LYS A 52 13.49 8.38 -21.53
C LYS A 52 13.07 9.80 -21.89
N ARG A 53 13.28 10.24 -23.14
CA ARG A 53 12.86 11.58 -23.58
C ARG A 53 11.33 11.70 -23.62
N ARG A 54 10.63 10.67 -24.09
CA ARG A 54 9.15 10.64 -24.08
C ARG A 54 8.59 10.56 -22.66
N ALA A 55 9.11 9.65 -21.84
CA ALA A 55 8.74 9.51 -20.44
C ALA A 55 8.96 10.81 -19.66
N ARG A 56 10.07 11.53 -19.91
CA ARG A 56 10.31 12.84 -19.30
C ARG A 56 9.22 13.85 -19.65
N LYS A 57 8.80 13.94 -20.91
CA LYS A 57 7.71 14.84 -21.32
C LYS A 57 6.40 14.49 -20.61
N PHE A 58 6.09 13.20 -20.51
CA PHE A 58 4.92 12.73 -19.78
C PHE A 58 4.98 13.06 -18.29
N PHE A 59 6.11 12.85 -17.62
CA PHE A 59 6.26 13.19 -16.21
C PHE A 59 6.16 14.70 -15.96
N ILE A 60 6.67 15.54 -16.86
CA ILE A 60 6.50 17.01 -16.77
C ILE A 60 5.01 17.36 -16.85
N TYR A 61 4.27 16.80 -17.81
CA TYR A 61 2.82 17.01 -17.90
C TYR A 61 2.11 16.62 -16.59
N VAL A 62 2.42 15.45 -16.03
CA VAL A 62 1.82 14.98 -14.77
C VAL A 62 2.13 15.93 -13.61
N GLN A 63 3.37 16.44 -13.53
CA GLN A 63 3.77 17.40 -12.50
C GLN A 63 3.02 18.73 -12.65
N ASP A 64 2.95 19.26 -13.87
CA ASP A 64 2.33 20.55 -14.18
C ASP A 64 0.80 20.52 -14.17
N TYR A 65 0.19 19.34 -14.30
CA TYR A 65 -1.27 19.16 -14.29
C TYR A 65 -1.89 19.66 -12.99
N LYS A 66 -2.91 20.52 -13.10
CA LYS A 66 -3.68 21.02 -11.97
C LYS A 66 -5.16 20.98 -12.31
N GLU A 67 -5.96 20.29 -11.48
CA GLU A 67 -7.40 20.12 -11.71
C GLU A 67 -8.15 21.44 -11.88
N SER A 68 -7.77 22.47 -11.10
CA SER A 68 -8.39 23.80 -11.12
C SER A 68 -7.95 24.70 -12.28
N GLU A 69 -6.97 24.30 -13.09
CA GLU A 69 -6.35 25.14 -14.12
C GLU A 69 -6.42 24.47 -15.51
N PRO A 70 -7.49 24.70 -16.29
CA PRO A 70 -7.73 24.05 -17.59
C PRO A 70 -6.59 24.19 -18.61
N GLN A 71 -5.80 25.26 -18.54
CA GLN A 71 -4.62 25.47 -19.39
C GLN A 71 -3.54 24.40 -19.22
N THR A 72 -3.49 23.73 -18.05
CA THR A 72 -2.53 22.66 -17.76
C THR A 72 -2.96 21.31 -18.33
N HIS A 73 -4.21 21.20 -18.81
CA HIS A 73 -4.79 19.92 -19.22
C HIS A 73 -4.38 19.49 -20.63
N GLU A 74 -3.71 20.39 -21.39
CA GLU A 74 -3.37 20.22 -22.80
C GLU A 74 -4.56 19.76 -23.67
N GLY A 75 -5.74 20.32 -23.40
CA GLY A 75 -6.98 20.03 -24.13
C GLY A 75 -7.61 18.67 -23.81
N MET A 76 -7.20 17.99 -22.75
CA MET A 76 -7.74 16.69 -22.34
C MET A 76 -8.58 16.80 -21.06
N ASP A 77 -9.77 16.21 -21.05
CA ASP A 77 -10.54 16.03 -19.81
C ASP A 77 -10.17 14.68 -19.18
N LEU A 78 -9.35 14.69 -18.12
CA LEU A 78 -8.87 13.46 -17.47
C LEU A 78 -9.95 12.69 -16.73
N THR A 79 -11.15 13.27 -16.54
CA THR A 79 -12.31 12.55 -15.99
C THR A 79 -12.99 11.66 -17.04
N ARG A 80 -12.64 11.84 -18.32
CA ARG A 80 -13.25 11.14 -19.46
C ARG A 80 -12.24 10.39 -20.32
N VAL A 81 -11.07 10.98 -20.53
CA VAL A 81 -9.97 10.36 -21.30
C VAL A 81 -9.42 9.19 -20.49
N THR A 82 -9.32 8.04 -21.14
CA THR A 82 -8.75 6.84 -20.50
C THR A 82 -7.26 6.98 -20.28
N THR A 83 -6.72 6.29 -19.28
CA THR A 83 -5.25 6.26 -19.05
C THR A 83 -4.49 5.81 -20.31
N ARG A 84 -5.03 4.85 -21.06
CA ARG A 84 -4.46 4.37 -22.33
C ARG A 84 -4.34 5.48 -23.37
N GLN A 85 -5.38 6.27 -23.55
CA GLN A 85 -5.38 7.39 -24.50
C GLN A 85 -4.39 8.47 -24.09
N LEU A 86 -4.34 8.80 -22.79
CA LEU A 86 -3.36 9.76 -22.26
C LEU A 86 -1.93 9.30 -22.54
N ILE A 87 -1.60 8.04 -22.22
CA ILE A 87 -0.24 7.53 -22.42
C ILE A 87 0.11 7.44 -23.92
N ALA A 88 -0.85 7.04 -24.77
CA ALA A 88 -0.66 6.98 -26.21
C ALA A 88 -0.29 8.35 -26.81
N LYS A 89 -0.83 9.46 -26.28
CA LYS A 89 -0.47 10.84 -26.69
C LYS A 89 1.04 11.13 -26.53
N TYR A 90 1.68 10.56 -25.51
CA TYR A 90 3.11 10.72 -25.27
C TYR A 90 3.97 9.63 -25.95
N GLY A 91 3.34 8.63 -26.57
CA GLY A 91 4.01 7.58 -27.33
C GLY A 91 4.91 6.68 -26.47
N LEU A 92 4.53 6.43 -25.23
CA LEU A 92 5.29 5.52 -24.34
C LEU A 92 5.09 4.08 -24.77
N ASP A 93 6.15 3.27 -24.68
CA ASP A 93 6.09 1.85 -25.00
C ASP A 93 5.42 1.03 -23.89
N ASP A 94 5.03 -0.20 -24.22
CA ASP A 94 4.30 -1.09 -23.30
C ASP A 94 5.09 -1.41 -22.02
N ASN A 95 6.42 -1.46 -22.06
CA ASN A 95 7.23 -1.71 -20.86
C ASN A 95 7.23 -0.48 -19.94
N THR A 96 7.28 0.72 -20.51
CA THR A 96 7.15 1.97 -19.75
C THR A 96 5.76 2.11 -19.17
N VAL A 97 4.71 1.75 -19.92
CA VAL A 97 3.32 1.74 -19.44
C VAL A 97 3.17 0.79 -18.24
N ASP A 98 3.69 -0.44 -18.35
CA ASP A 98 3.67 -1.46 -17.30
C ASP A 98 4.41 -0.97 -16.05
N PHE A 99 5.59 -0.38 -16.25
CA PHE A 99 6.38 0.22 -15.18
C PHE A 99 5.64 1.37 -14.48
N ILE A 100 5.05 2.31 -15.23
CA ILE A 100 4.29 3.43 -14.64
C ILE A 100 3.09 2.91 -13.86
N GLY A 101 2.28 2.03 -14.47
CA GLY A 101 1.07 1.46 -13.88
C GLY A 101 1.32 0.75 -12.55
N HIS A 102 2.26 -0.18 -12.57
CA HIS A 102 2.46 -1.10 -11.46
C HIS A 102 3.49 -0.59 -10.46
N ALA A 103 4.56 0.10 -10.90
CA ALA A 103 5.65 0.51 -10.02
C ALA A 103 5.55 1.94 -9.47
N LEU A 104 4.90 2.86 -10.20
CA LEU A 104 4.69 4.23 -9.74
C LEU A 104 3.27 4.43 -9.20
N THR A 105 2.24 4.03 -9.94
CA THR A 105 0.84 4.24 -9.52
C THR A 105 0.28 3.14 -8.64
N LEU A 106 1.00 2.02 -8.52
CA LEU A 106 0.61 0.87 -7.69
C LEU A 106 -0.76 0.31 -8.04
N HIS A 107 -1.14 0.39 -9.32
CA HIS A 107 -2.28 -0.35 -9.83
C HIS A 107 -2.01 -1.85 -9.68
N ARG A 108 -3.07 -2.63 -9.46
CA ARG A 108 -2.95 -4.07 -9.12
C ARG A 108 -3.07 -4.99 -10.33
N ASP A 109 -3.66 -4.44 -11.39
CA ASP A 109 -3.93 -5.09 -12.65
C ASP A 109 -4.11 -3.98 -13.71
N ASP A 110 -4.26 -4.37 -14.98
CA ASP A 110 -4.26 -3.45 -16.12
C ASP A 110 -5.60 -2.76 -16.39
N ARG A 111 -6.63 -2.97 -15.55
CA ARG A 111 -7.96 -2.36 -15.78
C ARG A 111 -7.91 -0.84 -15.75
N TYR A 112 -6.98 -0.25 -15.00
CA TYR A 112 -6.76 1.20 -14.94
C TYR A 112 -6.50 1.83 -16.32
N LEU A 113 -6.01 1.05 -17.30
CA LEU A 113 -5.76 1.54 -18.66
C LEU A 113 -7.03 2.03 -19.35
N ASP A 114 -8.16 1.37 -19.05
CA ASP A 114 -9.45 1.66 -19.67
C ASP A 114 -10.37 2.50 -18.75
N GLU A 115 -9.86 2.91 -17.59
CA GLU A 115 -10.51 3.83 -16.65
C GLU A 115 -10.03 5.28 -16.88
N PRO A 116 -10.80 6.30 -16.41
CA PRO A 116 -10.41 7.70 -16.48
C PRO A 116 -8.99 7.97 -15.93
N ALA A 117 -8.21 8.76 -16.66
CA ALA A 117 -6.80 8.98 -16.38
C ALA A 117 -6.52 9.79 -15.10
N LEU A 118 -7.52 10.48 -14.57
CA LEU A 118 -7.35 11.36 -13.41
C LEU A 118 -6.77 10.62 -12.19
N ASP A 119 -7.32 9.46 -11.81
CA ASP A 119 -6.83 8.68 -10.67
C ASP A 119 -5.35 8.26 -10.88
N THR A 120 -5.00 7.80 -12.08
CA THR A 120 -3.61 7.47 -12.44
C THR A 120 -2.69 8.68 -12.28
N VAL A 121 -3.07 9.85 -12.82
CA VAL A 121 -2.26 11.08 -12.72
C VAL A 121 -2.08 11.51 -11.27
N MET A 122 -3.15 11.49 -10.46
CA MET A 122 -3.07 11.86 -9.05
C MET A 122 -2.20 10.89 -8.25
N ARG A 123 -2.30 9.57 -8.50
CA ARG A 123 -1.39 8.57 -7.91
C ARG A 123 0.08 8.82 -8.26
N MET A 124 0.37 9.24 -9.49
CA MET A 124 1.74 9.59 -9.90
C MET A 124 2.25 10.82 -9.16
N LYS A 125 1.42 11.86 -9.02
CA LYS A 125 1.76 13.06 -8.24
C LYS A 125 2.03 12.71 -6.78
N LEU A 126 1.14 11.95 -6.15
CA LEU A 126 1.32 11.43 -4.79
C LEU A 126 2.64 10.67 -4.63
N TYR A 127 2.97 9.78 -5.57
CA TYR A 127 4.24 9.05 -5.54
C TYR A 127 5.44 10.02 -5.58
N ALA A 128 5.43 10.98 -6.50
CA ALA A 128 6.52 11.95 -6.68
C ALA A 128 6.69 12.86 -5.46
N GLU A 129 5.59 13.35 -4.91
CA GLU A 129 5.58 14.20 -3.71
C GLU A 129 6.06 13.43 -2.47
N SER A 130 5.58 12.20 -2.28
CA SER A 130 6.01 11.32 -1.18
C SER A 130 7.51 11.04 -1.25
N LEU A 131 8.02 10.78 -2.45
CA LEU A 131 9.44 10.55 -2.68
C LEU A 131 10.28 11.79 -2.40
N ALA A 132 9.81 12.99 -2.77
CA ALA A 132 10.50 14.24 -2.48
C ALA A 132 10.51 14.55 -0.98
N ARG A 133 9.50 14.08 -0.24
CA ARG A 133 9.35 14.29 1.21
C ARG A 133 10.34 13.49 2.04
N PHE A 134 10.67 12.27 1.64
CA PHE A 134 11.47 11.35 2.44
C PHE A 134 12.88 11.15 1.87
N GLN A 135 13.90 11.32 2.71
CA GLN A 135 15.32 11.17 2.33
C GLN A 135 15.75 9.71 2.03
N GLY A 136 14.82 8.74 2.08
CA GLY A 136 15.09 7.30 1.93
C GLY A 136 15.17 6.80 0.50
N GLY A 137 14.96 7.63 -0.52
CA GLY A 137 15.04 7.19 -1.92
C GLY A 137 13.89 6.25 -2.35
N SER A 138 12.79 6.26 -1.59
CA SER A 138 11.50 5.66 -1.92
C SER A 138 10.37 6.52 -1.35
N PRO A 139 9.12 6.40 -1.83
CA PRO A 139 7.97 7.16 -1.31
C PRO A 139 7.36 6.53 -0.05
N TYR A 140 8.03 5.57 0.60
CA TYR A 140 7.44 4.78 1.67
C TYR A 140 8.11 5.07 3.01
N ILE A 141 7.29 5.03 4.06
CA ILE A 141 7.73 4.99 5.45
C ILE A 141 7.17 3.73 6.12
N TYR A 142 7.85 3.25 7.14
CA TYR A 142 7.44 2.09 7.93
C TYR A 142 7.62 2.40 9.43
N PRO A 143 6.65 2.04 10.29
CA PRO A 143 6.76 2.27 11.72
C PRO A 143 7.89 1.43 12.31
N LEU A 144 8.71 2.05 13.16
CA LEU A 144 9.64 1.32 14.02
C LEU A 144 8.85 0.33 14.88
N TYR A 145 9.43 -0.85 15.13
CA TYR A 145 8.79 -1.97 15.85
C TYR A 145 7.63 -2.66 15.08
N GLY A 146 7.27 -2.15 13.89
CA GLY A 146 6.34 -2.80 12.98
C GLY A 146 4.91 -2.28 13.03
N LEU A 147 4.09 -2.81 12.13
CA LEU A 147 2.71 -2.34 11.92
C LEU A 147 1.80 -2.52 13.13
N ALA A 148 2.18 -3.35 14.11
CA ALA A 148 1.42 -3.53 15.34
C ALA A 148 1.41 -2.27 16.24
N GLU A 149 2.35 -1.34 16.05
CA GLU A 149 2.35 -0.07 16.78
C GLU A 149 1.18 0.84 16.37
N LEU A 150 0.70 0.73 15.14
CA LEU A 150 -0.45 1.52 14.66
C LEU A 150 -1.72 1.27 15.49
N PRO A 151 -2.26 0.03 15.60
CA PRO A 151 -3.44 -0.21 16.42
C PRO A 151 -3.20 0.08 17.91
N GLN A 152 -1.99 -0.15 18.43
CA GLN A 152 -1.66 0.20 19.82
C GLN A 152 -1.72 1.71 20.07
N ALA A 153 -1.18 2.52 19.16
CA ALA A 153 -1.18 3.97 19.27
C ALA A 153 -2.60 4.54 19.19
N PHE A 154 -3.45 4.03 18.29
CA PHE A 154 -4.86 4.42 18.23
C PHE A 154 -5.65 3.94 19.44
N ALA A 155 -5.36 2.74 19.97
CA ALA A 155 -5.98 2.26 21.21
C ALA A 155 -5.65 3.18 22.39
N ARG A 156 -4.39 3.58 22.51
CA ARG A 156 -3.95 4.56 23.51
C ARG A 156 -4.62 5.91 23.34
N LEU A 157 -4.67 6.42 22.11
CA LEU A 157 -5.35 7.69 21.82
C LEU A 157 -6.80 7.63 22.27
N SER A 158 -7.53 6.58 21.90
CA SER A 158 -8.92 6.38 22.33
C SER A 158 -9.06 6.29 23.85
N ALA A 159 -8.14 5.64 24.57
CA ALA A 159 -8.16 5.57 26.02
C ALA A 159 -7.98 6.95 26.69
N VAL A 160 -7.15 7.82 26.12
CA VAL A 160 -7.00 9.23 26.58
C VAL A 160 -8.34 9.98 26.50
N TYR A 161 -9.19 9.66 25.53
CA TYR A 161 -10.53 10.22 25.39
C TYR A 161 -11.64 9.39 26.08
N GLY A 162 -11.28 8.49 27.01
CA GLY A 162 -12.22 7.73 27.83
C GLY A 162 -12.66 6.37 27.26
N GLY A 163 -12.03 5.91 26.18
CA GLY A 163 -12.25 4.57 25.65
C GLY A 163 -11.78 3.47 26.62
N THR A 164 -12.58 2.44 26.82
CA THR A 164 -12.21 1.26 27.62
C THR A 164 -11.88 0.09 26.70
N TYR A 165 -10.73 -0.53 26.92
CA TYR A 165 -10.24 -1.66 26.12
C TYR A 165 -10.32 -2.95 26.91
N MET A 166 -10.89 -3.99 26.28
CA MET A 166 -10.96 -5.34 26.83
C MET A 166 -10.29 -6.30 25.85
N LEU A 167 -9.21 -6.94 26.28
CA LEU A 167 -8.51 -7.98 25.52
C LEU A 167 -8.88 -9.35 26.05
N ASN A 168 -8.56 -10.41 25.29
CA ASN A 168 -8.85 -11.80 25.65
C ASN A 168 -10.35 -12.09 25.88
N LYS A 169 -11.22 -11.33 25.22
CA LYS A 169 -12.68 -11.51 25.21
C LYS A 169 -13.08 -12.23 23.93
N HIS A 170 -13.02 -13.56 23.95
CA HIS A 170 -13.39 -14.40 22.83
C HIS A 170 -14.93 -14.57 22.74
N GLU A 171 -15.45 -14.95 21.58
CA GLU A 171 -16.89 -15.30 21.43
C GLU A 171 -17.91 -14.18 21.72
N CYS A 172 -17.52 -12.91 21.57
CA CYS A 172 -18.47 -11.79 21.62
C CYS A 172 -19.55 -11.94 20.54
N LYS A 173 -20.82 -11.82 20.93
CA LYS A 173 -21.96 -11.88 20.01
C LYS A 173 -22.55 -10.50 19.81
N VAL A 174 -22.67 -10.08 18.56
CA VAL A 174 -23.37 -8.84 18.21
C VAL A 174 -24.86 -9.18 18.07
N GLU A 175 -25.70 -8.47 18.81
CA GLU A 175 -27.13 -8.72 18.84
C GLU A 175 -27.92 -7.64 18.12
N PHE A 176 -28.99 -8.06 17.45
CA PHE A 176 -29.87 -7.22 16.65
C PHE A 176 -31.31 -7.36 17.14
N ASP A 177 -32.06 -6.27 17.08
CA ASP A 177 -33.50 -6.27 17.37
C ASP A 177 -34.31 -6.86 16.21
N GLU A 178 -35.63 -6.92 16.38
CA GLU A 178 -36.57 -7.44 15.38
C GLU A 178 -36.55 -6.64 14.06
N GLU A 179 -36.14 -5.37 14.10
CA GLU A 179 -35.98 -4.50 12.94
C GLU A 179 -34.60 -4.68 12.28
N GLY A 180 -33.73 -5.53 12.83
CA GLY A 180 -32.39 -5.82 12.33
C GLY A 180 -31.34 -4.75 12.70
N LYS A 181 -31.63 -3.87 13.65
CA LYS A 181 -30.73 -2.84 14.15
C LYS A 181 -29.95 -3.35 15.36
N VAL A 182 -28.68 -2.95 15.46
CA VAL A 182 -27.82 -3.38 16.57
C VAL A 182 -28.29 -2.78 17.89
N PHE A 183 -28.40 -3.60 18.94
CA PHE A 183 -28.73 -3.12 20.29
C PHE A 183 -27.61 -3.35 21.32
N GLY A 184 -26.65 -4.23 21.04
CA GLY A 184 -25.54 -4.47 21.94
C GLY A 184 -24.59 -5.58 21.52
N VAL A 185 -23.58 -5.78 22.36
CA VAL A 185 -22.66 -6.92 22.30
C VAL A 185 -22.78 -7.72 23.59
N ILE A 186 -22.99 -9.03 23.48
CA ILE A 186 -23.07 -9.96 24.61
C ILE A 186 -21.73 -10.67 24.79
N TYR A 187 -21.28 -10.76 26.04
CA TYR A 187 -20.13 -11.56 26.45
C TYR A 187 -20.38 -12.13 27.86
N GLU A 188 -20.20 -13.44 28.05
CA GLU A 188 -20.41 -14.14 29.34
C GLU A 188 -21.74 -13.81 30.06
N GLY A 189 -22.81 -13.58 29.29
CA GLY A 189 -24.14 -13.25 29.82
C GLY A 189 -24.35 -11.76 30.15
N GLU A 190 -23.30 -10.95 30.07
CA GLU A 190 -23.40 -9.48 30.18
C GLU A 190 -23.64 -8.83 28.83
N THR A 191 -24.40 -7.73 28.80
CA THR A 191 -24.71 -6.99 27.57
C THR A 191 -24.19 -5.56 27.63
N ALA A 192 -23.24 -5.23 26.75
CA ALA A 192 -22.82 -3.86 26.48
C ALA A 192 -23.76 -3.24 25.42
N ARG A 193 -24.68 -2.37 25.85
CA ARG A 193 -25.63 -1.72 24.95
C ARG A 193 -24.97 -0.63 24.11
N CYS A 194 -25.29 -0.57 22.82
CA CYS A 194 -24.75 0.44 21.92
C CYS A 194 -25.69 0.71 20.74
N LYS A 195 -25.52 1.88 20.11
CA LYS A 195 -26.30 2.28 18.90
C LYS A 195 -25.62 1.88 17.59
N LYS A 196 -24.31 1.63 17.64
CA LYS A 196 -23.45 1.29 16.51
C LYS A 196 -22.38 0.33 16.99
N VAL A 197 -22.03 -0.63 16.14
CA VAL A 197 -20.90 -1.55 16.34
C VAL A 197 -20.00 -1.45 15.13
N VAL A 198 -18.70 -1.36 15.39
CA VAL A 198 -17.64 -1.48 14.38
C VAL A 198 -16.87 -2.74 14.73
N CYS A 199 -16.80 -3.69 13.81
CA CYS A 199 -16.10 -4.95 14.01
C CYS A 199 -15.47 -5.43 12.70
N ASP A 200 -14.44 -6.26 12.79
CA ASP A 200 -13.92 -6.93 11.62
C ASP A 200 -14.85 -8.10 11.20
N PRO A 201 -14.72 -8.59 9.96
CA PRO A 201 -15.58 -9.63 9.40
C PRO A 201 -15.66 -10.95 10.16
N SER A 202 -14.68 -11.27 11.03
CA SER A 202 -14.71 -12.49 11.84
C SER A 202 -15.85 -12.52 12.85
N TYR A 203 -16.34 -11.36 13.29
CA TYR A 203 -17.45 -11.24 14.24
C TYR A 203 -18.84 -11.36 13.59
N LEU A 204 -18.95 -11.15 12.27
CA LEU A 204 -20.23 -11.12 11.54
C LEU A 204 -20.13 -11.83 10.18
N LEU A 205 -19.84 -13.13 10.21
CA LEU A 205 -19.63 -13.95 9.01
C LEU A 205 -20.86 -14.00 8.08
N ASN A 206 -22.07 -13.82 8.61
CA ASN A 206 -23.33 -13.78 7.86
C ASN A 206 -23.59 -12.44 7.14
N LYS A 207 -22.86 -11.37 7.47
CA LYS A 207 -23.01 -10.04 6.85
C LYS A 207 -21.87 -9.70 5.87
N VAL A 208 -21.08 -10.69 5.49
CA VAL A 208 -19.95 -10.53 4.56
C VAL A 208 -19.99 -11.57 3.45
N ARG A 209 -19.41 -11.22 2.31
CA ARG A 209 -19.12 -12.15 1.21
C ARG A 209 -17.64 -12.21 0.92
N LYS A 210 -17.20 -13.39 0.49
CA LYS A 210 -15.83 -13.61 0.04
C LYS A 210 -15.59 -12.92 -1.31
N VAL A 211 -14.56 -12.08 -1.40
CA VAL A 211 -14.17 -11.40 -2.65
C VAL A 211 -12.80 -11.83 -3.18
N GLY A 212 -12.00 -12.55 -2.39
CA GLY A 212 -10.68 -13.00 -2.83
C GLY A 212 -9.94 -13.85 -1.82
N ARG A 213 -8.72 -14.23 -2.17
CA ARG A 213 -7.75 -14.91 -1.31
C ARG A 213 -6.38 -14.28 -1.49
N VAL A 214 -5.64 -14.10 -0.40
CA VAL A 214 -4.25 -13.63 -0.41
C VAL A 214 -3.36 -14.71 0.17
N VAL A 215 -2.24 -14.94 -0.49
CA VAL A 215 -1.15 -15.77 0.03
C VAL A 215 -0.07 -14.84 0.57
N ARG A 216 0.29 -15.01 1.83
CA ARG A 216 1.44 -14.33 2.46
C ARG A 216 2.48 -15.36 2.84
N ALA A 217 3.73 -15.08 2.51
CA ALA A 217 4.89 -15.86 2.94
C ALA A 217 5.81 -14.94 3.74
N ILE A 218 6.16 -15.36 4.95
CA ILE A 218 7.17 -14.67 5.76
C ILE A 218 8.45 -15.50 5.67
N CYS A 219 9.53 -14.86 5.25
CA CYS A 219 10.84 -15.47 5.10
C CYS A 219 11.84 -14.77 6.01
N ILE A 220 12.55 -15.54 6.82
CA ILE A 220 13.67 -15.04 7.63
C ILE A 220 14.96 -15.33 6.87
N MET A 221 15.78 -14.31 6.66
CA MET A 221 17.02 -14.41 5.89
C MET A 221 18.19 -13.98 6.76
N SER A 222 19.31 -14.70 6.64
CA SER A 222 20.58 -14.35 7.32
C SER A 222 21.42 -13.35 6.53
N HIS A 223 20.97 -12.95 5.34
CA HIS A 223 21.64 -12.00 4.47
C HIS A 223 20.61 -11.07 3.81
N PRO A 224 21.01 -9.85 3.40
CA PRO A 224 20.19 -8.99 2.56
C PRO A 224 19.83 -9.68 1.24
N ILE A 225 18.75 -9.22 0.62
CA ILE A 225 18.40 -9.74 -0.70
C ILE A 225 19.35 -9.11 -1.74
N PRO A 226 19.89 -9.88 -2.70
CA PRO A 226 20.86 -9.40 -3.68
C PRO A 226 20.36 -8.24 -4.55
N ASN A 227 21.31 -7.46 -5.09
CA ASN A 227 21.07 -6.39 -6.08
C ASN A 227 20.20 -5.22 -5.59
N ARG A 228 20.44 -4.76 -4.36
CA ARG A 228 19.64 -3.71 -3.71
C ARG A 228 20.43 -2.48 -3.26
N ASN A 229 21.63 -2.26 -3.78
CA ASN A 229 22.47 -1.11 -3.44
C ASN A 229 22.61 -0.92 -1.91
N ASP A 230 22.86 -2.01 -1.17
CA ASP A 230 23.00 -2.04 0.29
C ASP A 230 21.78 -1.52 1.10
N SER A 231 20.60 -1.40 0.47
CA SER A 231 19.36 -1.04 1.16
C SER A 231 18.98 -2.05 2.25
N HIS A 232 18.71 -1.55 3.46
CA HIS A 232 18.29 -2.34 4.61
C HIS A 232 16.78 -2.58 4.66
N SER A 233 16.02 -1.80 3.90
CA SER A 233 14.59 -1.94 3.73
C SER A 233 14.18 -1.60 2.31
N VAL A 234 13.35 -2.45 1.71
CA VAL A 234 12.89 -2.22 0.34
C VAL A 234 11.50 -2.76 0.10
N GLN A 235 10.86 -2.17 -0.89
CA GLN A 235 9.75 -2.75 -1.62
C GLN A 235 10.23 -3.26 -2.98
N VAL A 236 9.80 -4.46 -3.37
CA VAL A 236 9.96 -4.99 -4.72
C VAL A 236 8.57 -5.33 -5.26
N ILE A 237 8.27 -4.78 -6.43
CA ILE A 237 7.05 -5.02 -7.17
C ILE A 237 7.39 -5.98 -8.31
N LEU A 238 6.61 -7.05 -8.45
CA LEU A 238 6.76 -8.01 -9.52
C LEU A 238 5.48 -7.96 -10.36
N PRO A 239 5.48 -7.18 -11.46
CA PRO A 239 4.30 -6.98 -12.28
C PRO A 239 3.80 -8.29 -12.88
N GLN A 240 2.47 -8.41 -12.97
CA GLN A 240 1.80 -9.61 -13.45
C GLN A 240 2.29 -10.10 -14.81
N LYS A 241 2.59 -9.18 -15.74
CA LYS A 241 3.10 -9.52 -17.08
C LYS A 241 4.48 -10.15 -17.05
N GLN A 242 5.33 -9.73 -16.12
CA GLN A 242 6.68 -10.27 -15.95
C GLN A 242 6.66 -11.68 -15.33
N LEU A 243 5.56 -12.04 -14.67
CA LEU A 243 5.37 -13.34 -14.02
C LEU A 243 4.48 -14.31 -14.81
N GLY A 244 3.80 -13.84 -15.87
CA GLY A 244 2.73 -14.61 -16.52
C GLY A 244 1.55 -14.89 -15.58
N SER A 245 1.31 -14.03 -14.58
CA SER A 245 0.22 -14.15 -13.61
C SER A 245 -0.96 -13.22 -13.95
N ARG A 246 -2.04 -13.28 -13.17
CA ARG A 246 -3.20 -12.37 -13.26
C ARG A 246 -3.19 -11.26 -12.19
N SER A 247 -2.12 -11.20 -11.41
CA SER A 247 -2.01 -10.26 -10.29
C SER A 247 -0.55 -10.07 -9.95
N ASP A 248 -0.20 -8.85 -9.61
CA ASP A 248 1.11 -8.50 -9.12
C ASP A 248 1.50 -9.27 -7.86
N MET A 249 2.80 -9.50 -7.70
CA MET A 249 3.37 -9.96 -6.44
C MET A 249 4.18 -8.83 -5.80
N TYR A 250 4.06 -8.71 -4.49
CA TYR A 250 4.77 -7.70 -3.71
C TYR A 250 5.68 -8.38 -2.69
N LEU A 251 6.91 -7.89 -2.59
CA LEU A 251 7.87 -8.29 -1.57
C LEU A 251 8.28 -7.04 -0.80
N PHE A 252 8.04 -7.05 0.50
CA PHE A 252 8.60 -6.09 1.42
C PHE A 252 9.66 -6.78 2.27
N SER A 253 10.79 -6.11 2.47
CA SER A 253 11.91 -6.60 3.27
C SER A 253 12.36 -5.48 4.17
N ALA A 254 12.52 -5.75 5.45
CA ALA A 254 13.10 -4.83 6.42
C ALA A 254 14.06 -5.58 7.33
N ALA A 255 15.27 -5.05 7.50
CA ALA A 255 16.27 -5.56 8.43
C ALA A 255 16.00 -5.09 9.86
N GLN A 256 16.80 -5.60 10.80
CA GLN A 256 16.75 -5.31 12.24
C GLN A 256 16.77 -3.82 12.60
N ILE A 257 17.20 -2.94 11.68
CA ILE A 257 17.18 -1.49 11.84
C ILE A 257 15.75 -0.92 11.98
N HIS A 258 14.72 -1.66 11.55
CA HIS A 258 13.31 -1.32 11.85
C HIS A 258 12.85 -1.84 13.23
N MET A 259 13.78 -2.35 14.04
CA MET A 259 13.56 -2.96 15.36
C MET A 259 12.56 -4.13 15.36
N LEU A 260 12.44 -4.80 14.22
CA LEU A 260 11.79 -6.11 14.13
C LEU A 260 12.78 -7.16 14.63
N LEU A 261 12.73 -7.48 15.92
CA LEU A 261 13.52 -8.55 16.52
C LEU A 261 12.71 -9.85 16.51
N LEU A 262 13.25 -10.91 15.92
CA LEU A 262 12.85 -12.27 16.27
C LEU A 262 13.85 -12.75 17.32
N LEU A 263 13.35 -13.16 18.49
CA LEU A 263 14.17 -13.77 19.53
C LEU A 263 14.93 -14.94 18.90
N ARG A 264 16.26 -14.83 18.89
CA ARG A 264 17.16 -15.79 18.28
C ARG A 264 17.35 -16.95 19.26
N GLU A 265 16.47 -17.94 19.22
CA GLU A 265 16.84 -19.25 19.73
C GLU A 265 17.83 -19.87 18.73
N ASN A 266 19.07 -20.07 19.19
CA ASN A 266 20.12 -20.69 18.41
C ASN A 266 19.61 -22.04 17.87
N SER A 267 19.61 -22.20 16.54
CA SER A 267 19.21 -23.38 15.75
C SER A 267 17.76 -23.44 15.21
N LEU A 268 17.34 -22.48 14.38
CA LEU A 268 16.14 -22.64 13.55
C LEU A 268 16.48 -22.55 12.05
N PRO A 269 16.21 -23.59 11.23
CA PRO A 269 16.29 -23.51 9.78
C PRO A 269 15.17 -22.61 9.22
N LEU A 270 15.39 -22.12 7.99
CA LEU A 270 14.52 -21.25 7.20
C LEU A 270 13.01 -21.47 7.49
N PHE A 271 12.39 -20.58 8.27
CA PHE A 271 10.97 -20.70 8.61
C PHE A 271 10.12 -20.04 7.52
N LEU A 272 9.49 -20.86 6.67
CA LEU A 272 8.51 -20.42 5.67
C LEU A 272 7.10 -20.60 6.23
N ARG A 273 6.51 -19.55 6.79
CA ARG A 273 5.08 -19.58 7.18
C ARG A 273 4.22 -19.10 6.03
N LYS A 274 3.52 -20.02 5.37
CA LYS A 274 2.49 -19.70 4.38
C LYS A 274 1.17 -19.45 5.10
N GLN A 275 0.72 -18.20 5.12
CA GLN A 275 -0.62 -17.86 5.59
C GLN A 275 -1.55 -17.62 4.41
N ARG A 276 -2.72 -18.26 4.42
CA ARG A 276 -3.81 -18.00 3.48
C ARG A 276 -4.87 -17.19 4.20
N HIS A 277 -5.16 -15.99 3.70
CA HIS A 277 -6.19 -15.13 4.25
C HIS A 277 -7.31 -14.95 3.22
N ILE A 278 -8.56 -14.99 3.69
CA ILE A 278 -9.73 -14.67 2.87
C ILE A 278 -9.94 -13.16 2.92
N ILE A 279 -10.22 -12.52 1.79
CA ILE A 279 -10.66 -11.12 1.78
C ILE A 279 -12.19 -11.10 1.83
N PRO A 280 -12.79 -10.68 2.94
CA PRO A 280 -14.22 -10.38 3.06
C PRO A 280 -14.56 -8.99 2.52
N LYS A 281 -15.79 -8.81 2.03
CA LYS A 281 -16.42 -7.51 1.75
C LYS A 281 -17.79 -7.51 2.41
N LEU A 282 -18.21 -6.39 3.01
CA LEU A 282 -19.57 -6.26 3.52
C LEU A 282 -20.57 -6.45 2.38
N ASN A 283 -21.68 -7.13 2.70
CA ASN A 283 -22.83 -7.25 1.82
C ASN A 283 -23.59 -5.93 1.73
#